data_AF-A0A970WC45-F1
#
_entry.id   AF-A0A970WC45-F1
#
_cell.length_a   1.000
_cell.length_b   1.000
_cell.length_c   1.000
_cell.angle_alpha   90.00
_cell.angle_beta   90.00
_cell.angle_gamma   90.00
#
_symmetry.space_group_name_H-M   'P 1'
#
loop_
_entity.id
_entity.type
_entity.pdbx_description
1 polymer ?
#
loop_
_entity_poly.entity_id
_entity_poly.type
_entity_poly.pdbx_seq_one_letter_code
_entity_poly.pdbx_strand_id
1 'polypeptide(L)'
;MSENAKPVYRLRYGNVVAAVWLNNSNAGYFYNSTFEKLYTLEDGKWADSSSFDDRDLPNLAKAAADVHTWIYQQKAQAVTVNGKDAA
;
A
#
# COMPACT_ATOMS: atom_id res chain seq x y z
N MET A 1 -2.74 22.15 -6.13
CA MET A 1 -3.98 21.63 -5.50
C MET A 1 -3.82 20.13 -5.44
N SER A 2 -3.29 19.60 -4.35
CA SER A 2 -3.03 18.17 -4.20
C SER A 2 -4.38 17.48 -4.01
N GLU A 3 -4.91 16.91 -5.08
CA GLU A 3 -6.04 16.00 -5.01
C GLU A 3 -5.64 14.89 -4.02
N ASN A 4 -6.42 14.69 -2.95
CA ASN A 4 -6.18 13.61 -1.97
C ASN A 4 -6.35 12.27 -2.70
N ALA A 5 -5.30 11.84 -3.41
CA ALA A 5 -5.30 10.65 -4.23
C ALA A 5 -5.69 9.48 -3.35
N LYS A 6 -6.79 8.79 -3.61
CA LYS A 6 -7.16 7.64 -2.78
C LYS A 6 -6.13 6.52 -2.99
N PRO A 7 -5.83 5.70 -1.95
CA PRO A 7 -5.02 4.51 -2.15
C PRO A 7 -5.62 3.63 -3.24
N VAL A 8 -4.79 3.19 -4.18
CA VAL A 8 -5.18 2.27 -5.26
C VAL A 8 -5.29 0.83 -4.77
N TYR A 9 -4.65 0.53 -3.64
CA TYR A 9 -4.73 -0.76 -2.98
C TYR A 9 -4.56 -0.60 -1.47
N ARG A 10 -5.29 -1.42 -0.70
CA ARG A 10 -5.21 -1.44 0.76
C ARG A 10 -5.38 -2.87 1.24
N LEU A 11 -4.56 -3.28 2.19
CA LEU A 11 -4.70 -4.56 2.88
C LEU A 11 -4.54 -4.38 4.40
N ARG A 12 -4.98 -5.38 5.16
CA ARG A 12 -4.91 -5.35 6.62
C ARG A 12 -4.61 -6.75 7.17
N TYR A 13 -3.67 -6.82 8.12
CA TYR A 13 -3.36 -8.00 8.92
C TYR A 13 -3.37 -7.62 10.39
N GLY A 14 -4.37 -8.10 11.14
CA GLY A 14 -4.58 -7.71 12.53
C GLY A 14 -4.77 -6.20 12.65
N ASN A 15 -3.88 -5.53 13.38
CA ASN A 15 -3.89 -4.07 13.53
C ASN A 15 -3.02 -3.35 12.49
N VAL A 16 -2.22 -4.06 11.70
CA VAL A 16 -1.40 -3.45 10.66
C VAL A 16 -2.22 -3.25 9.39
N VAL A 17 -2.22 -2.03 8.88
CA VAL A 17 -2.84 -1.64 7.62
C VAL A 17 -1.74 -1.16 6.68
N ALA A 18 -1.77 -1.64 5.44
CA ALA A 18 -0.92 -1.13 4.38
C ALA A 18 -1.78 -0.45 3.31
N ALA A 19 -1.34 0.70 2.82
CA ALA A 19 -1.97 1.43 1.73
C ALA A 19 -0.95 1.71 0.62
N VAL A 20 -1.34 1.48 -0.63
CA VAL A 20 -0.52 1.73 -1.82
C VAL A 20 -1.13 2.89 -2.59
N TRP A 21 -0.27 3.82 -2.99
CA TRP A 21 -0.63 5.07 -3.66
C TRP A 21 0.05 5.10 -5.02
N LEU A 22 -0.71 5.33 -6.08
CA LEU A 22 -0.18 5.55 -7.42
C LEU A 22 0.13 7.04 -7.58
N ASN A 23 1.40 7.34 -7.85
CA ASN A 23 1.87 8.69 -8.10
C ASN A 23 2.35 8.80 -9.55
N ASN A 24 2.13 9.96 -10.14
CA ASN A 24 2.61 10.29 -11.49
C ASN A 24 3.66 11.40 -11.39
N SER A 25 4.71 11.28 -12.19
CA SER A 25 5.75 12.29 -12.36
C SER A 25 6.08 12.47 -13.84
N ASN A 26 6.88 13.48 -14.16
CA ASN A 26 7.36 13.69 -15.53
C ASN A 26 8.20 12.51 -16.05
N ALA A 27 8.77 11.69 -15.16
CA ALA A 27 9.56 10.51 -15.51
C ALA A 27 8.72 9.21 -15.59
N GLY A 28 7.40 9.30 -15.43
CA GLY A 28 6.49 8.15 -15.40
C GLY A 28 5.79 7.99 -14.04
N TYR A 29 5.11 6.85 -13.88
CA TYR A 29 4.35 6.53 -12.67
C TYR A 29 5.16 5.63 -11.72
N PHE A 30 4.90 5.77 -10.42
CA PHE A 30 5.48 4.94 -9.38
C PHE A 30 4.47 4.69 -8.26
N TYR A 31 4.68 3.60 -7.53
CA TYR A 31 3.85 3.25 -6.37
C TYR A 31 4.62 3.58 -5.09
N ASN A 32 3.95 4.27 -4.16
CA ASN A 32 4.41 4.41 -2.78
C ASN A 32 3.52 3.56 -1.87
N SER A 33 4.06 3.09 -0.76
CA SER A 33 3.30 2.36 0.26
C SER A 33 3.48 2.98 1.64
N THR A 34 2.39 3.10 2.39
CA THR A 34 2.39 3.45 3.82
C THR A 34 1.93 2.26 4.65
N PHE A 35 2.45 2.17 5.88
CA PHE A 35 2.08 1.15 6.86
C PHE A 35 1.74 1.83 8.16
N GLU A 36 0.59 1.48 8.73
CA GLU A 36 0.03 2.07 9.93
C GLU A 36 -0.47 0.95 10.85
N LYS A 37 -0.32 1.14 12.15
CA LYS A 37 -0.96 0.33 13.19
C LYS A 37 -2.22 1.04 13.68
N LEU A 38 -3.36 0.38 13.58
CA LEU A 38 -4.61 0.83 14.17
C LEU A 38 -4.72 0.42 15.63
N TYR A 39 -5.16 1.33 16.47
CA TYR A 39 -5.45 1.06 17.87
C TYR A 39 -6.63 1.93 18.33
N THR A 40 -7.20 1.56 19.47
CA THR A 40 -8.27 2.33 20.12
C THR A 40 -7.71 3.12 21.27
N LEU A 41 -8.08 4.39 21.35
CA LEU A 41 -7.84 5.26 22.49
C LEU A 41 -8.79 4.90 23.64
N GLU A 42 -8.51 5.43 24.83
CA GLU A 42 -9.34 5.23 26.02
C GLU A 42 -10.78 5.74 25.86
N ASP A 43 -10.98 6.74 25.01
CA ASP A 43 -12.31 7.29 24.68
C ASP A 43 -13.06 6.48 23.61
N GLY A 44 -12.52 5.32 23.21
CA GLY A 44 -13.10 4.43 22.21
C GLY A 44 -12.91 4.87 20.76
N LYS A 45 -12.22 6.00 20.51
CA LYS A 45 -11.90 6.44 19.15
C LYS A 45 -10.75 5.62 18.58
N TRP A 46 -10.81 5.39 17.28
CA TRP A 46 -9.70 4.78 16.54
C TRP A 46 -8.63 5.83 16.24
N ALA A 47 -7.38 5.41 16.38
CA ALA A 47 -6.19 6.16 16.01
C ALA A 47 -5.21 5.25 15.26
N ASP A 48 -4.29 5.86 14.55
CA ASP A 48 -3.22 5.20 13.82
C ASP A 48 -1.84 5.63 14.33
N SER A 49 -0.84 4.76 14.15
CA SER A 49 0.55 5.01 14.51
C SER A 49 1.50 4.37 13.51
N SER A 50 2.68 4.96 13.34
CA SER A 50 3.80 4.37 12.61
C SER A 50 4.78 3.61 13.52
N SER A 51 4.43 3.44 14.81
CA SER A 51 5.19 2.65 15.78
C SER A 51 4.59 1.25 15.92
N PHE A 52 5.45 0.24 15.83
CA PHE A 52 5.07 -1.18 15.87
C PHE A 52 5.72 -1.87 17.06
N ASP A 53 4.95 -2.72 17.77
CA ASP A 53 5.50 -3.60 18.80
C ASP A 53 5.86 -4.98 18.22
N ASP A 54 6.50 -5.83 19.02
CA ASP A 54 6.99 -7.15 18.62
C ASP A 54 5.89 -8.04 18.02
N ARG A 55 4.64 -7.88 18.47
CA ARG A 55 3.49 -8.67 18.00
C ARG A 55 2.96 -8.17 16.66
N ASP A 56 3.26 -6.92 16.30
CA ASP A 56 2.88 -6.36 15.02
C ASP A 56 3.88 -6.71 13.90
N LEU A 57 5.14 -7.00 14.24
CA LEU A 57 6.21 -7.21 13.26
C LEU A 57 5.92 -8.33 12.24
N PRO A 58 5.37 -9.50 12.61
CA PRO A 58 5.04 -10.53 11.63
C PRO A 58 3.96 -10.06 10.63
N ASN A 59 2.97 -9.30 11.12
CA ASN A 59 1.92 -8.74 10.28
C ASN A 59 2.46 -7.64 9.36
N LEU A 60 3.38 -6.81 9.85
CA LEU A 60 4.07 -5.80 9.05
C LEU A 60 4.92 -6.42 7.95
N ALA A 61 5.72 -7.45 8.28
CA ALA A 61 6.54 -8.16 7.30
C ALA A 61 5.68 -8.81 6.21
N LYS A 62 4.58 -9.45 6.60
CA LYS A 62 3.62 -10.03 5.64
C LYS A 62 2.96 -8.97 4.78
N ALA A 63 2.48 -7.88 5.40
CA ALA A 63 1.88 -6.76 4.68
C ALA A 63 2.83 -6.20 3.63
N ALA A 64 4.11 -6.00 3.97
CA ALA A 64 5.12 -5.50 3.05
C ALA A 64 5.37 -6.48 1.89
N ALA A 65 5.47 -7.78 2.17
CA ALA A 65 5.67 -8.80 1.13
C ALA A 65 4.47 -8.89 0.16
N ASP A 66 3.24 -8.80 0.67
CA ASP A 66 2.03 -8.87 -0.14
C ASP A 66 1.82 -7.58 -0.96
N VAL A 67 2.13 -6.40 -0.40
CA VAL A 67 2.18 -5.13 -1.14
C VAL A 67 3.19 -5.19 -2.27
N HIS A 68 4.40 -5.67 -1.99
CA HIS A 68 5.44 -5.84 -3.00
C HIS A 68 4.96 -6.74 -4.16
N THR A 69 4.39 -7.89 -3.81
CA THR A 69 3.82 -8.84 -4.79
C THR A 69 2.75 -8.18 -5.65
N TRP A 70 1.81 -7.46 -5.02
CA TRP A 70 0.76 -6.75 -5.73
C TRP A 70 1.32 -5.71 -6.72
N ILE A 71 2.28 -4.88 -6.29
CA ILE A 71 2.92 -3.87 -7.16
C ILE A 71 3.57 -4.53 -8.38
N TYR A 72 4.29 -5.64 -8.20
CA TYR A 72 4.91 -6.36 -9.31
C TYR A 72 3.88 -6.92 -10.29
N GLN A 73 2.77 -7.46 -9.79
CA GLN A 73 1.67 -7.91 -10.63
C GLN A 73 1.06 -6.77 -11.44
N GLN A 74 0.85 -5.59 -10.83
CA GLN A 74 0.32 -4.42 -11.55
C GLN A 74 1.27 -3.95 -12.66
N LYS A 75 2.58 -3.88 -12.37
CA LYS A 75 3.59 -3.52 -13.37
C LYS A 75 3.64 -4.52 -14.53
N ALA A 76 3.56 -5.82 -14.24
CA ALA A 76 3.53 -6.86 -15.28
C ALA A 76 2.29 -6.76 -16.18
N GLN A 77 1.12 -6.46 -15.60
CA GLN A 77 -0.12 -6.25 -16.36
C GLN A 77 -0.04 -4.99 -17.24
N ALA A 78 0.49 -3.88 -16.72
CA ALA A 78 0.66 -2.64 -17.48
C ALA A 78 1.59 -2.81 -18.69
N VAL A 79 2.68 -3.59 -18.55
CA VAL A 79 3.55 -3.95 -19.68
C VAL A 79 2.81 -4.78 -20.72
N THR A 80 1.99 -5.73 -20.29
CA THR A 80 1.29 -6.67 -21.19
C THR A 80 0.19 -5.98 -22.02
N VAL A 81 -0.50 -4.98 -21.47
CA VAL A 81 -1.55 -4.23 -22.20
C VAL A 81 -0.96 -3.37 -23.32
N ASN A 82 0.23 -2.80 -23.13
CA ASN A 82 0.92 -2.02 -24.16
C ASN A 82 1.69 -2.88 -25.20
N GLY A 83 1.70 -4.21 -25.02
CA GLY A 83 2.43 -5.15 -25.88
C GLY A 83 1.55 -5.94 -26.87
N LYS A 84 0.28 -5.58 -27.03
CA LYS A 84 -0.68 -6.31 -27.89
C LYS A 84 -1.03 -5.66 -29.23
N ASP A 85 -0.19 -4.72 -29.70
CA ASP A 85 -0.28 -4.14 -31.05
C ASP A 85 1.00 -4.39 -31.88
N ALA A 86 1.52 -5.63 -31.83
CA ALA A 86 2.63 -6.04 -32.69
C ALA A 86 2.51 -7.53 -33.05
N ALA A 87 1.54 -7.85 -33.91
CA ALA A 87 1.53 -9.06 -34.74
C ALA A 87 0.76 -8.76 -36.04
#